data_AF-A0A4W3GTH3-F1
#
_entry.id   AF-A0A4W3GTH3-F1
#
_cell.length_a   1.000
_cell.length_b   1.000
_cell.length_c   1.000
_cell.angle_alpha   90.00
_cell.angle_beta   90.00
_cell.angle_gamma   90.00
#
_symmetry.space_group_name_H-M   'P 1'
#
loop_
_entity.id
_entity.type
_entity.pdbx_description
1 polymer ?
#
loop_
_entity_poly.entity_id
_entity_poly.type
_entity_poly.pdbx_seq_one_letter_code
_entity_poly.pdbx_strand_id
1 'polypeptide(L)'
;AGLSMAGHYTPLYIRKKKRKAGSNARNFTEGWVEFRDKRVAKLVSRSLNNTRIGAKKRSIFHDDLWCMKYLHRFRWTHLSERLAYERLVRGQRLRAEVSQVKRESNFILQNVEKSSNMEHLRQIKQQKGQEWQEKSWHFTQRQTEQEIQQSKAGKRERRNLKRMAEIQTKSESNISLLAKIFNPPAEQV
;
A
#
# COMPACT_ATOMS: atom_id res chain seq x y z
N ALA A 1 -31.94 52.28 -10.18
CA ALA A 1 -30.60 52.14 -9.55
C ALA A 1 -29.91 50.94 -10.19
N GLY A 2 -28.92 51.16 -11.04
CA GLY A 2 -28.18 50.11 -11.73
C GLY A 2 -26.68 50.32 -11.53
N LEU A 3 -26.01 49.35 -10.93
CA LEU A 3 -24.56 49.29 -10.79
C LEU A 3 -24.06 48.11 -11.63
N SER A 4 -23.47 48.41 -12.78
CA SER A 4 -22.74 47.46 -13.60
C SER A 4 -21.24 47.67 -13.35
N MET A 5 -20.62 46.70 -12.68
CA MET A 5 -19.17 46.66 -12.43
C MET A 5 -18.49 45.97 -13.62
N ALA A 6 -18.08 46.75 -14.62
CA ALA A 6 -17.16 46.29 -15.65
C ALA A 6 -15.73 46.26 -15.07
N GLY A 7 -15.36 45.14 -14.46
CA GLY A 7 -13.99 44.86 -14.05
C GLY A 7 -13.12 44.63 -15.28
N HIS A 8 -12.32 45.62 -15.66
CA HIS A 8 -11.28 45.48 -16.67
C HIS A 8 -10.19 44.53 -16.16
N TYR A 9 -10.26 43.25 -16.51
CA TYR A 9 -9.14 42.33 -16.33
C TYR A 9 -8.09 42.64 -17.40
N THR A 10 -7.04 43.37 -17.03
CA THR A 10 -5.84 43.49 -17.87
C THR A 10 -5.01 42.22 -17.70
N PRO A 11 -4.79 41.43 -18.77
CA PRO A 11 -3.83 40.33 -18.69
C PRO A 11 -2.42 40.92 -18.61
N LEU A 12 -1.82 40.86 -17.42
CA LEU A 12 -0.40 41.19 -17.20
C LEU A 12 0.46 40.22 -18.02
N TYR A 13 0.82 40.64 -19.24
CA TYR A 13 1.74 39.92 -20.10
C TYR A 13 3.14 39.99 -19.50
N ILE A 14 3.51 38.95 -18.73
CA ILE A 14 4.88 38.78 -18.23
C ILE A 14 5.78 38.47 -19.43
N ARG A 15 6.32 39.53 -20.03
CA ARG A 15 7.30 39.44 -21.11
C ARG A 15 8.56 38.77 -20.56
N LYS A 16 8.71 37.46 -20.77
CA LYS A 16 9.93 36.73 -20.40
C LYS A 16 11.12 37.40 -21.09
N LYS A 17 11.97 38.04 -20.28
CA LYS A 17 13.21 38.70 -20.73
C LYS A 17 14.02 37.69 -21.54
N LYS A 18 14.25 37.94 -22.83
CA LYS A 18 15.19 37.15 -23.65
C LYS A 18 16.52 37.12 -22.89
N ARG A 19 17.01 35.92 -22.55
CA ARG A 19 18.34 35.76 -21.95
C ARG A 19 19.33 36.43 -22.92
N LYS A 20 20.09 37.43 -22.44
CA LYS A 20 21.17 38.04 -23.21
C LYS A 20 22.02 36.90 -23.80
N ALA A 21 22.45 37.06 -25.05
CA ALA A 21 23.37 36.16 -25.73
C ALA A 21 24.76 36.21 -25.06
N GLY A 22 24.84 35.75 -23.82
CA GLY A 22 26.08 35.28 -23.20
C GLY A 22 26.33 33.87 -23.70
N SER A 23 27.61 33.53 -23.84
CA SER A 23 28.11 32.20 -24.20
C SER A 23 27.14 31.09 -23.77
N ASN A 24 26.64 30.33 -24.73
CA ASN A 24 25.73 29.19 -24.52
C ASN A 24 26.48 28.00 -23.86
N ALA A 25 27.66 28.24 -23.27
CA ALA A 25 28.37 27.29 -22.45
C ALA A 25 27.48 26.94 -21.27
N ARG A 26 27.05 25.68 -21.22
CA ARG A 26 26.44 25.11 -20.02
C ARG A 26 27.49 25.21 -18.93
N ASN A 27 27.22 26.03 -17.92
CA ASN A 27 28.03 26.12 -16.72
C ASN A 27 27.88 24.81 -15.95
N PHE A 28 28.64 23.79 -16.35
CA PHE A 28 28.81 22.59 -15.57
C PHE A 28 29.77 22.92 -14.43
N THR A 29 29.32 22.72 -13.20
CA THR A 29 30.14 22.94 -12.01
C THR A 29 31.17 21.82 -11.83
N GLU A 30 30.88 20.62 -12.33
CA GLU A 30 31.68 19.41 -12.10
C GLU A 30 31.62 18.47 -13.31
N GLY A 31 32.67 17.67 -13.49
CA GLY A 31 32.80 16.66 -14.54
C GLY A 31 33.60 15.45 -14.08
N TRP A 32 33.39 14.31 -14.72
CA TRP A 32 34.05 13.03 -14.38
C TRP A 32 34.94 12.57 -15.53
N VAL A 33 36.16 12.14 -15.21
CA VAL A 33 37.12 11.58 -16.18
C VAL A 33 37.49 10.18 -15.73
N GLU A 34 37.31 9.19 -16.59
CA GLU A 34 37.68 7.80 -16.34
C GLU A 34 39.04 7.50 -16.99
N PHE A 35 39.93 6.87 -16.23
CA PHE A 35 41.25 6.46 -16.69
C PHE A 35 41.35 4.94 -16.71
N ARG A 36 42.01 4.40 -17.74
CA ARG A 36 42.25 2.96 -17.86
C ARG A 36 43.22 2.41 -16.79
N ASP A 37 44.24 3.19 -16.42
CA ASP A 37 45.23 2.81 -15.38
C ASP A 37 45.14 3.75 -14.17
N LYS A 38 45.05 3.16 -12.97
CA LYS A 38 45.03 3.88 -11.69
C LYS A 38 46.30 4.69 -11.43
N ARG A 39 47.45 4.28 -11.98
CA ARG A 39 48.72 5.00 -11.81
C ARG A 39 48.66 6.36 -12.51
N VAL A 40 48.15 6.37 -13.74
CA VAL A 40 47.92 7.60 -14.52
C VAL A 40 46.92 8.50 -13.82
N ALA A 41 45.80 7.93 -13.34
CA ALA A 41 44.78 8.71 -12.61
C ALA A 41 45.37 9.42 -11.37
N LYS A 42 46.20 8.70 -10.59
CA LYS A 42 46.87 9.27 -9.41
C LYS A 42 47.89 10.35 -9.79
N LEU A 43 48.67 10.12 -10.84
CA LEU A 43 49.65 11.08 -11.33
C LEU A 43 48.97 12.37 -11.81
N VAL A 44 47.95 12.24 -12.67
CA VAL A 44 47.20 13.37 -13.22
C VAL A 44 46.51 14.14 -12.10
N SER A 45 45.82 13.45 -11.18
CA SER A 45 45.18 14.12 -10.04
C SER A 45 46.19 14.86 -9.17
N ARG A 46 47.39 14.31 -8.91
CA ARG A 46 48.41 15.02 -8.13
C ARG A 46 49.04 16.19 -8.88
N SER A 47 49.27 16.03 -10.18
CA SER A 47 49.98 17.00 -11.00
C SER A 47 49.11 18.16 -11.44
N LEU A 48 47.85 17.91 -11.80
CA LEU A 48 46.95 18.94 -12.29
C LEU A 48 46.18 19.62 -11.16
N ASN A 49 45.95 18.95 -10.02
CA ASN A 49 45.21 19.58 -8.94
C ASN A 49 45.93 20.84 -8.44
N ASN A 50 45.15 21.91 -8.28
CA ASN A 50 45.59 23.25 -7.88
C ASN A 50 46.53 23.95 -8.88
N THR A 51 46.53 23.52 -10.14
CA THR A 51 47.26 24.19 -11.22
C THR A 51 46.32 25.03 -12.08
N ARG A 52 46.83 26.09 -12.73
CA ARG A 52 46.02 26.97 -13.59
C ARG A 52 45.54 26.23 -14.83
N ILE A 53 44.29 26.46 -15.22
CA ILE A 53 43.67 25.83 -16.40
C ILE A 53 44.22 26.43 -17.70
N GLY A 54 44.27 27.75 -17.77
CA GLY A 54 44.73 28.47 -18.96
C GLY A 54 46.21 28.83 -18.91
N ALA A 55 46.94 28.55 -19.99
CA ALA A 55 48.30 29.07 -20.19
C ALA A 55 48.33 30.48 -20.83
N LYS A 56 47.24 30.90 -21.48
CA LYS A 56 47.14 32.18 -22.21
C LYS A 56 46.38 33.23 -21.41
N LYS A 57 46.97 34.44 -21.27
CA LYS A 57 46.38 35.60 -20.56
C LYS A 57 45.00 36.05 -21.06
N ARG A 58 44.64 35.73 -22.31
CA ARG A 58 43.33 36.07 -22.90
C ARG A 58 42.32 34.92 -22.83
N SER A 59 42.66 33.80 -22.18
CA SER A 59 41.73 32.67 -22.00
C SER A 59 40.66 33.02 -20.98
N ILE A 60 39.44 32.52 -21.21
CA ILE A 60 38.31 32.65 -20.28
C ILE A 60 38.65 32.00 -18.93
N PHE A 61 39.45 30.94 -18.93
CA PHE A 61 39.83 30.15 -17.75
C PHE A 61 41.26 30.48 -17.25
N HIS A 62 41.73 31.72 -17.46
CA HIS A 62 43.11 32.10 -17.10
C HIS A 62 43.35 32.07 -15.59
N ASP A 63 42.39 32.57 -14.81
CA ASP A 63 42.52 32.67 -13.35
C ASP A 63 41.96 31.43 -12.63
N ASP A 64 41.27 30.55 -13.36
CA ASP A 64 40.70 29.34 -12.80
C ASP A 64 41.76 28.26 -12.55
N LEU A 65 41.57 27.51 -11.47
CA LEU A 65 42.40 26.38 -11.06
C LEU A 65 41.69 25.05 -11.34
N TRP A 66 42.46 24.05 -11.73
CA TRP A 66 42.02 22.66 -11.78
C TRP A 66 41.77 22.15 -10.36
N CYS A 67 40.54 21.73 -10.07
CA CYS A 67 40.19 21.00 -8.85
C CYS A 67 39.92 19.53 -9.21
N MET A 68 40.86 18.63 -8.93
CA MET A 68 40.76 17.22 -9.32
C MET A 68 41.01 16.29 -8.12
N LYS A 69 40.10 15.35 -7.89
CA LYS A 69 40.23 14.33 -6.85
C LYS A 69 40.21 12.93 -7.46
N TYR A 70 41.17 12.10 -7.07
CA TYR A 70 41.15 10.67 -7.41
C TYR A 70 40.19 9.91 -6.49
N LEU A 71 39.26 9.16 -7.09
CA LEU A 71 38.38 8.24 -6.36
C LEU A 71 38.81 6.79 -6.63
N HIS A 72 39.12 6.06 -5.56
CA HIS A 72 39.50 4.66 -5.65
C HIS A 72 38.29 3.76 -5.91
N ARG A 73 38.45 2.75 -6.76
CA ARG A 73 37.41 1.74 -7.12
C ARG A 73 36.09 2.36 -7.65
N PHE A 74 36.13 3.60 -8.11
CA PHE A 74 34.98 4.28 -8.70
C PHE A 74 34.97 4.09 -10.22
N ARG A 75 33.80 3.75 -10.77
CA ARG A 75 33.58 3.56 -12.21
C ARG A 75 32.43 4.44 -12.66
N TRP A 76 32.38 4.77 -13.96
CA TRP A 76 31.30 5.56 -14.53
C TRP A 76 29.91 4.97 -14.24
N THR A 77 29.80 3.63 -14.22
CA THR A 77 28.56 2.91 -13.89
C THR A 77 27.97 3.34 -12.56
N HIS A 78 28.79 3.58 -11.53
CA HIS A 78 28.32 3.96 -10.19
C HIS A 78 27.70 5.37 -10.17
N LEU A 79 28.14 6.27 -11.05
CA LEU A 79 27.57 7.61 -11.17
C LEU A 79 26.16 7.54 -11.77
N SER A 80 26.02 6.80 -12.89
CA SER A 80 24.73 6.62 -13.55
C SER A 80 23.75 5.79 -12.72
N GLU A 81 24.25 4.78 -12.02
CA GLU A 81 23.44 3.86 -11.21
C GLU A 81 22.77 4.58 -10.06
N ARG A 82 23.51 5.38 -9.28
CA ARG A 82 22.93 6.16 -8.18
C ARG A 82 21.86 7.13 -8.68
N LEU A 83 22.15 7.88 -9.75
CA LEU A 83 21.22 8.85 -10.32
C LEU A 83 19.96 8.15 -10.87
N ALA A 84 20.13 7.02 -11.54
CA ALA A 84 19.03 6.21 -12.07
C ALA A 84 18.18 5.64 -10.93
N TYR A 85 18.81 5.13 -9.87
CA TYR A 85 18.15 4.61 -8.69
C TYR A 85 17.33 5.70 -7.98
N GLU A 86 17.92 6.87 -7.70
CA GLU A 86 17.20 7.98 -7.06
C GLU A 86 15.99 8.44 -7.90
N ARG A 87 16.15 8.55 -9.23
CA ARG A 87 15.05 8.86 -10.15
C ARG A 87 13.96 7.78 -10.13
N LEU A 88 14.35 6.52 -10.14
CA LEU A 88 13.44 5.37 -10.13
C LEU A 88 12.63 5.33 -8.82
N VAL A 89 13.30 5.45 -7.67
CA VAL A 89 12.66 5.47 -6.35
C VAL A 89 11.68 6.62 -6.24
N ARG A 90 12.08 7.82 -6.67
CA ARG A 90 11.18 8.99 -6.69
C ARG A 90 9.96 8.76 -7.59
N GLY A 91 10.16 8.20 -8.79
CA GLY A 91 9.08 7.87 -9.70
C GLY A 91 8.14 6.79 -9.17
N GLN A 92 8.67 5.79 -8.46
CA GLN A 92 7.85 4.76 -7.79
C GLN A 92 7.00 5.34 -6.66
N ARG A 93 7.59 6.18 -5.80
CA ARG A 93 6.85 6.86 -4.71
C ARG A 93 5.71 7.71 -5.25
N LEU A 94 6.00 8.56 -6.23
CA LEU A 94 4.96 9.39 -6.87
C LEU A 94 3.84 8.55 -7.48
N ARG A 95 4.18 7.44 -8.15
CA ARG A 95 3.15 6.54 -8.71
C ARG A 95 2.28 5.89 -7.63
N ALA A 96 2.88 5.49 -6.51
CA ALA A 96 2.14 4.93 -5.38
C ALA A 96 1.19 5.96 -4.76
N GLU A 97 1.67 7.18 -4.53
CA GLU A 97 0.86 8.30 -4.01
C GLU A 97 -0.30 8.63 -4.97
N VAL A 98 -0.02 8.78 -6.27
CA VAL A 98 -1.06 9.02 -7.29
C VAL A 98 -2.06 7.87 -7.35
N SER A 99 -1.60 6.63 -7.24
CA SER A 99 -2.48 5.44 -7.22
C SER A 99 -3.36 5.41 -5.98
N GLN A 100 -2.85 5.81 -4.82
CA GLN A 100 -3.63 5.94 -3.59
C GLN A 100 -4.72 7.00 -3.73
N VAL A 101 -4.35 8.23 -4.13
CA VAL A 101 -5.29 9.33 -4.33
C VAL A 101 -6.37 8.97 -5.36
N LYS A 102 -6.00 8.29 -6.45
CA LYS A 102 -6.95 7.80 -7.45
C LYS A 102 -7.92 6.76 -6.87
N ARG A 103 -7.45 5.82 -6.05
CA ARG A 103 -8.31 4.83 -5.40
C ARG A 103 -9.32 5.50 -4.48
N GLU A 104 -8.86 6.43 -3.65
CA GLU A 104 -9.71 7.18 -2.72
C GLU A 104 -10.74 8.04 -3.47
N SER A 105 -10.31 8.79 -4.49
CA SER A 105 -11.19 9.61 -5.32
C SER A 105 -12.24 8.77 -6.07
N ASN A 106 -11.82 7.68 -6.71
CA ASN A 106 -12.73 6.76 -7.39
C ASN A 106 -13.73 6.13 -6.43
N PHE A 107 -13.31 5.79 -5.21
CA PHE A 107 -14.21 5.27 -4.17
C PHE A 107 -15.27 6.30 -3.78
N ILE A 108 -14.89 7.57 -3.61
CA ILE A 108 -15.84 8.66 -3.31
C ILE A 108 -16.80 8.86 -4.46
N LEU A 109 -16.32 8.95 -5.70
CA LEU A 109 -17.16 9.10 -6.89
C LEU A 109 -18.18 7.97 -7.00
N GLN A 110 -17.75 6.72 -6.85
CA GLN A 110 -18.65 5.57 -6.87
C GLN A 110 -19.70 5.63 -5.77
N ASN A 111 -19.37 6.12 -4.57
CA ASN A 111 -20.32 6.24 -3.48
C ASN A 111 -21.34 7.37 -3.71
N VAL A 112 -20.90 8.49 -4.29
CA VAL A 112 -21.78 9.61 -4.69
C VAL A 112 -22.73 9.18 -5.81
N GLU A 113 -22.25 8.46 -6.81
CA GLU A 113 -23.09 7.90 -7.88
C GLU A 113 -24.11 6.90 -7.31
N LYS A 114 -23.69 6.00 -6.40
CA LYS A 114 -24.59 5.07 -5.72
C LYS A 114 -25.64 5.81 -4.90
N SER A 115 -25.28 6.84 -4.14
CA SER A 115 -26.24 7.59 -3.33
C SER A 115 -27.23 8.35 -4.21
N SER A 116 -26.76 8.98 -5.29
CA SER A 116 -27.62 9.66 -6.28
C SER A 116 -28.60 8.68 -6.94
N ASN A 117 -28.13 7.51 -7.36
CA ASN A 117 -28.98 6.46 -7.92
C ASN A 117 -30.01 5.96 -6.91
N MET A 118 -29.60 5.75 -5.65
CA MET A 118 -30.51 5.34 -4.58
C MET A 118 -31.57 6.41 -4.29
N GLU A 119 -31.21 7.68 -4.32
CA GLU A 119 -32.13 8.80 -4.14
C GLU A 119 -33.13 8.91 -5.30
N HIS A 120 -32.66 8.74 -6.54
CA HIS A 120 -33.54 8.70 -7.71
C HIS A 120 -34.54 7.53 -7.63
N LEU A 121 -34.09 6.35 -7.22
CA LEU A 121 -34.95 5.18 -6.99
C LEU A 121 -35.97 5.43 -5.86
N ARG A 122 -35.59 6.13 -4.78
CA ARG A 122 -36.50 6.53 -3.71
C ARG A 122 -37.61 7.44 -4.25
N GLN A 123 -37.25 8.46 -5.03
CA GLN A 123 -38.20 9.39 -5.63
C GLN A 123 -39.21 8.67 -6.55
N ILE A 124 -38.73 7.75 -7.41
CA ILE A 124 -39.61 6.96 -8.28
C ILE A 124 -40.59 6.09 -7.46
N LYS A 125 -40.12 5.44 -6.39
CA LYS A 125 -40.99 4.61 -5.54
C LYS A 125 -42.02 5.43 -4.78
N GLN A 126 -41.64 6.59 -4.27
CA GLN A 126 -42.55 7.54 -3.62
C GLN A 126 -43.65 7.99 -4.60
N GLN A 127 -43.31 8.34 -5.84
CA GLN A 127 -44.29 8.70 -6.87
C GLN A 127 -45.26 7.55 -7.21
N LYS A 128 -44.80 6.30 -7.12
CA LYS A 128 -45.63 5.10 -7.32
C LYS A 128 -46.42 4.67 -6.07
N GLY A 129 -46.33 5.42 -4.96
CA GLY A 129 -47.02 5.10 -3.71
C GLY A 129 -46.49 3.84 -3.00
N GLN A 130 -45.28 3.38 -3.33
CA GLN A 130 -44.65 2.23 -2.68
C GLN A 130 -43.74 2.68 -1.53
N GLU A 131 -43.92 2.06 -0.36
CA GLU A 131 -43.12 2.35 0.84
C GLU A 131 -41.65 1.89 0.66
N TRP A 132 -40.71 2.72 1.08
CA TRP A 132 -39.28 2.40 1.04
C TRP A 132 -38.91 1.51 2.23
N GLN A 133 -38.76 0.21 2.00
CA GLN A 133 -38.19 -0.69 3.01
C GLN A 133 -36.66 -0.65 2.96
N GLU A 134 -36.05 -0.23 4.07
CA GLU A 134 -34.60 -0.40 4.26
C GLU A 134 -34.27 -1.89 4.28
N LYS A 135 -33.45 -2.32 3.33
CA LYS A 135 -32.91 -3.67 3.32
C LYS A 135 -31.95 -3.81 4.50
N SER A 136 -32.43 -4.37 5.60
CA SER A 136 -31.55 -4.83 6.68
C SER A 136 -30.78 -6.03 6.15
N TRP A 137 -29.46 -5.88 6.07
CA TRP A 137 -28.59 -7.03 5.81
C TRP A 137 -28.63 -7.89 7.07
N HIS A 138 -29.33 -9.03 7.02
CA HIS A 138 -29.22 -10.05 8.05
C HIS A 138 -27.83 -10.68 7.97
N PHE A 139 -26.85 -10.06 8.64
CA PHE A 139 -25.51 -10.64 8.77
C PHE A 139 -25.63 -11.89 9.66
N THR A 140 -25.44 -13.07 9.08
CA THR A 140 -25.31 -14.30 9.86
C THR A 140 -23.90 -14.32 10.44
N GLN A 141 -23.75 -13.82 11.67
CA GLN A 141 -22.46 -13.83 12.36
C GLN A 141 -21.98 -15.26 12.56
N ARG A 142 -20.75 -15.56 12.16
CA ARG A 142 -20.12 -16.86 12.46
C ARG A 142 -20.00 -16.99 13.97
N GLN A 143 -20.40 -18.15 14.50
CA GLN A 143 -20.25 -18.46 15.91
C GLN A 143 -18.79 -18.35 16.34
N THR A 144 -18.55 -17.80 17.53
CA THR A 144 -17.20 -17.62 18.08
C THR A 144 -16.62 -18.97 18.53
N GLU A 145 -15.28 -19.12 18.61
CA GLU A 145 -14.62 -20.37 19.06
C GLU A 145 -15.17 -20.89 20.42
N GLN A 146 -15.50 -19.97 21.33
CA GLN A 146 -16.11 -20.27 22.62
C GLN A 146 -17.52 -20.87 22.47
N GLU A 147 -18.37 -20.31 21.60
CA GLU A 147 -19.71 -20.84 21.32
C GLU A 147 -19.63 -22.22 20.65
N ILE A 148 -18.65 -22.42 19.76
CA ILE A 148 -18.40 -23.71 19.12
C ILE A 148 -17.97 -24.76 20.15
N GLN A 149 -17.10 -24.39 21.10
CA GLN A 149 -16.65 -25.29 22.17
C GLN A 149 -17.77 -25.63 23.15
N GLN A 150 -18.59 -24.66 23.57
CA GLN A 150 -19.75 -24.90 24.42
C GLN A 150 -20.80 -25.77 23.73
N SER A 151 -21.08 -25.49 22.45
CA SER A 151 -21.98 -26.30 21.61
C SER A 151 -21.48 -27.74 21.49
N LYS A 152 -20.17 -27.95 21.22
CA LYS A 152 -19.56 -29.27 21.15
C LYS A 152 -19.57 -29.99 22.50
N ALA A 153 -19.29 -29.30 23.60
CA ALA A 153 -19.30 -29.84 24.95
C ALA A 153 -20.71 -30.33 25.33
N GLY A 154 -21.73 -29.49 25.14
CA GLY A 154 -23.13 -29.86 25.39
C GLY A 154 -23.60 -31.03 24.51
N LYS A 155 -23.17 -31.09 23.24
CA LYS A 155 -23.47 -32.23 22.35
C LYS A 155 -22.80 -33.54 22.82
N ARG A 156 -21.59 -33.43 23.38
CA ARG A 156 -20.81 -34.56 23.93
C ARG A 156 -21.44 -35.08 25.22
N GLU A 157 -21.85 -34.18 26.10
CA GLU A 157 -22.57 -34.48 27.33
C GLU A 157 -23.91 -35.18 27.05
N ARG A 158 -24.68 -34.64 26.10
CA ARG A 158 -25.97 -35.22 25.68
C ARG A 158 -25.81 -36.63 25.06
N ARG A 159 -24.70 -36.89 24.37
CA ARG A 159 -24.35 -38.25 23.89
C ARG A 159 -23.97 -39.18 25.03
N ASN A 160 -23.19 -38.70 26.01
CA ASN A 160 -22.78 -39.50 27.16
C ASN A 160 -23.99 -39.90 28.03
N LEU A 161 -24.90 -38.96 28.29
CA LEU A 161 -26.16 -39.21 29.02
C LEU A 161 -27.00 -40.29 28.34
N LYS A 162 -27.16 -40.22 27.01
CA LYS A 162 -27.84 -41.27 26.24
C LYS A 162 -27.18 -42.64 26.38
N ARG A 163 -25.85 -42.69 26.28
CA ARG A 163 -25.09 -43.95 26.39
C ARG A 163 -25.19 -44.56 27.79
N MET A 164 -25.16 -43.73 28.84
CA MET A 164 -25.35 -44.19 30.22
C MET A 164 -26.76 -44.74 30.45
N ALA A 165 -27.79 -44.04 29.95
CA ALA A 165 -29.17 -44.52 30.03
C ALA A 165 -29.34 -45.87 29.32
N GLU A 166 -28.72 -46.05 28.15
CA GLU A 166 -28.68 -47.36 27.45
C GLU A 166 -27.97 -48.45 28.24
N ILE A 167 -26.86 -48.15 28.93
CA ILE A 167 -26.16 -49.13 29.76
C ILE A 167 -27.03 -49.54 30.95
N GLN A 168 -27.73 -48.58 31.57
CA GLN A 168 -28.58 -48.82 32.72
C GLN A 168 -29.81 -49.66 32.39
N THR A 169 -30.50 -49.37 31.29
CA THR A 169 -31.63 -50.21 30.83
C THR A 169 -31.18 -51.62 30.47
N LYS A 170 -29.97 -51.77 29.90
CA LYS A 170 -29.39 -53.07 29.58
C LYS A 170 -28.91 -53.84 30.82
N SER A 171 -28.50 -53.15 31.88
CA SER A 171 -28.19 -53.82 33.16
C SER A 171 -29.47 -54.27 33.87
N GLU A 172 -30.53 -53.47 33.86
CA GLU A 172 -31.83 -53.81 34.45
C GLU A 172 -32.42 -55.10 33.87
N SER A 173 -32.36 -55.27 32.55
CA SER A 173 -32.83 -56.52 31.91
C SER A 173 -32.01 -57.73 32.35
N ASN A 174 -30.70 -57.58 32.52
CA ASN A 174 -29.80 -58.64 32.98
C ASN A 174 -29.97 -58.96 34.48
N ILE A 175 -30.38 -58.03 35.34
CA ILE A 175 -30.61 -58.29 36.78
C ILE A 175 -31.70 -59.37 36.96
N SER A 176 -32.78 -59.30 36.18
CA SER A 176 -33.85 -60.31 36.23
C SER A 176 -33.37 -61.71 35.83
N LEU A 177 -32.47 -61.80 34.84
CA LEU A 177 -31.85 -63.04 34.38
C LEU A 177 -30.91 -63.59 35.45
N LEU A 178 -30.05 -62.75 36.02
CA LEU A 178 -29.10 -63.13 37.06
C LEU A 178 -29.80 -63.55 38.36
N ALA A 179 -30.89 -62.89 38.75
CA ALA A 179 -31.71 -63.31 39.89
C ALA A 179 -32.30 -64.72 39.68
N LYS A 180 -32.67 -65.06 38.44
CA LYS A 180 -33.15 -66.40 38.07
C LYS A 180 -32.05 -67.47 38.10
N ILE A 181 -30.81 -67.10 37.81
CA ILE A 181 -29.65 -68.00 37.79
C ILE A 181 -29.13 -68.26 39.22
N PHE A 182 -29.06 -67.22 40.05
CA PHE A 182 -28.41 -67.29 41.37
C PHE A 182 -29.37 -67.48 42.55
N ASN A 183 -30.68 -67.40 42.33
CA ASN A 183 -31.68 -67.65 43.36
C ASN A 183 -32.81 -68.53 42.78
N PRO A 184 -32.53 -69.81 42.48
CA PRO A 184 -33.55 -70.71 41.95
C PRO A 184 -34.67 -70.90 42.99
N PRO A 185 -35.94 -70.94 42.58
CA PRO A 185 -37.04 -71.21 43.50
C PRO A 185 -36.86 -72.62 44.08
N ALA A 186 -36.93 -72.74 45.41
CA ALA A 186 -36.83 -74.02 46.10
C ALA A 186 -37.91 -74.98 45.57
N GLU A 187 -37.48 -76.11 44.99
CA GLU A 187 -38.37 -77.20 44.62
C GLU A 187 -39.03 -77.76 45.90
N GLN A 188 -40.36 -77.67 45.95
CA GLN A 188 -41.16 -78.35 46.97
C GLN A 188 -41.35 -79.81 46.54
N VAL A 189 -40.91 -80.73 47.38
CA VAL A 189 -41.25 -82.17 47.35
C VAL A 189 -42.62 -82.37 47.99
#